data_AF-A0AAV4HKW0-F1
#
_entry.id   AF-A0AAV4HKW0-F1
#
_cell.length_a   1.000
_cell.length_b   1.000
_cell.length_c   1.000
_cell.angle_alpha   90.00
_cell.angle_beta   90.00
_cell.angle_gamma   90.00
#
_symmetry.space_group_name_H-M   'P 1'
#
loop_
_entity.id
_entity.type
_entity.pdbx_description
1 polymer ?
#
loop_
_entity_poly.entity_id
_entity_poly.type
_entity_poly.pdbx_seq_one_letter_code
_entity_poly.pdbx_strand_id
1 'polypeptide(L)'
;MHNQLEWWRDSTALSNLCFKTNGGKTSSWDKLLPAVLFAYREIPKTSTRYPPFTLAYSLFLLPGSSTGTYRGTFQLFHSIYHQTTGLTLDGKSLHLDFEKAAHTAAKAVIPGITLKGCLLHLKQSWWRCIQREGLGEEFKTPDSEIGQFLKTKFGLPFLDDLDVCESFNN
;
A
#
# COMPACT_ATOMS: atom_id res chain seq x y z
N MET A 1 5.61 16.11 30.53
CA MET A 1 6.83 16.31 29.71
C MET A 1 6.46 16.09 28.25
N HIS A 2 6.98 16.95 27.38
CA HIS A 2 6.35 17.47 26.16
C HIS A 2 5.59 16.50 25.24
N ASN A 3 4.27 16.73 25.17
CA ASN A 3 3.43 16.51 24.01
C ASN A 3 3.58 17.74 23.10
N GLN A 4 4.37 17.64 22.03
CA GLN A 4 4.30 18.56 20.88
C GLN A 4 4.27 17.69 19.63
N LEU A 5 3.11 17.65 18.99
CA LEU A 5 2.97 17.26 17.59
C LEU A 5 3.67 18.35 16.77
N GLU A 6 4.97 18.17 16.50
CA GLU A 6 5.67 19.00 15.52
C GLU A 6 5.23 18.60 14.12
N TRP A 7 4.13 19.21 13.67
CA TRP A 7 3.78 19.27 12.26
C TRP A 7 4.71 20.28 11.59
N TRP A 8 5.41 19.82 10.54
CA TRP A 8 6.20 20.61 9.59
C TRP A 8 7.40 21.38 10.17
N ARG A 9 8.58 20.75 10.13
CA ARG A 9 9.81 21.50 9.85
C ARG A 9 10.39 21.06 8.51
N ASP A 10 10.06 21.89 7.53
CA ASP A 10 10.86 22.22 6.36
C ASP A 10 10.60 21.42 5.07
N SER A 11 9.55 21.84 4.36
CA SER A 11 9.32 21.51 2.94
C SER A 11 10.48 21.94 2.04
N THR A 12 11.35 22.84 2.50
CA THR A 12 12.59 23.24 1.83
C THR A 12 13.73 22.24 2.06
N ALA A 13 13.70 21.44 3.14
CA ALA A 13 14.68 20.38 3.36
C ALA A 13 14.34 19.12 2.53
N LEU A 14 13.06 18.80 2.36
CA LEU A 14 12.60 17.67 1.51
C LEU A 14 12.89 17.90 0.01
N SER A 15 12.78 19.14 -0.47
CA SER A 15 13.23 19.48 -1.82
C SER A 15 14.75 19.37 -1.94
N ASN A 16 15.50 19.92 -0.98
CA ASN A 16 16.97 19.93 -1.02
C ASN A 16 17.63 18.56 -0.77
N LEU A 17 16.97 17.61 -0.11
CA LEU A 17 17.47 16.25 0.10
C LEU A 17 17.34 15.38 -1.16
N CYS A 18 16.25 15.54 -1.93
CA CYS A 18 16.11 14.88 -3.24
C CYS A 18 17.17 15.35 -4.25
N PHE A 19 17.58 16.62 -4.20
CA PHE A 19 18.57 17.19 -5.13
C PHE A 19 20.04 16.80 -4.85
N LYS A 20 20.38 16.27 -3.66
CA LYS A 20 21.79 15.99 -3.29
C LYS A 20 22.26 14.55 -3.54
N THR A 21 21.43 13.66 -4.08
CA THR A 21 21.82 12.27 -4.36
C THR A 21 22.02 11.98 -5.85
N ASN A 22 22.92 12.72 -6.49
CA ASN A 22 23.79 12.25 -7.59
C ASN A 22 24.60 13.44 -8.09
N GLY A 23 25.92 13.36 -8.03
CA GLY A 23 26.84 14.40 -8.49
C GLY A 23 26.61 14.80 -9.95
N GLY A 24 25.75 15.79 -10.17
CA GLY A 24 25.66 16.58 -11.40
C GLY A 24 25.25 15.82 -12.66
N LYS A 25 24.58 14.67 -12.57
CA LYS A 25 23.99 14.00 -13.75
C LYS A 25 22.49 13.83 -13.55
N THR A 26 21.75 14.69 -14.22
CA THR A 26 20.29 14.65 -14.32
C THR A 26 19.89 13.41 -15.11
N SER A 27 19.36 12.43 -14.39
CA SER A 27 18.62 11.33 -15.02
C SER A 27 17.22 11.84 -15.37
N SER A 28 16.56 11.28 -16.40
CA SER A 28 15.27 11.78 -16.92
C SER A 28 14.10 11.80 -15.91
N TRP A 29 14.36 11.44 -14.65
CA TRP A 29 13.39 11.33 -13.56
C TRP A 29 13.09 12.67 -12.86
N ASP A 30 13.91 13.71 -13.06
CA ASP A 30 13.72 15.04 -12.44
C ASP A 30 12.42 15.76 -12.88
N LYS A 31 11.81 15.31 -13.99
CA LYS A 31 10.55 15.85 -14.50
C LYS A 31 9.29 15.17 -13.97
N LEU A 32 9.45 14.07 -13.21
CA LEU A 32 8.35 13.23 -12.72
C LEU A 32 8.08 13.38 -11.22
N LEU A 33 8.78 14.27 -10.53
CA LEU A 33 8.56 14.58 -9.12
C LEU A 33 7.72 15.85 -8.93
N PRO A 34 6.38 15.78 -9.00
CA PRO A 34 5.56 16.63 -8.18
C PRO A 34 5.04 15.80 -6.99
N ALA A 35 5.64 16.06 -5.82
CA ALA A 35 5.18 15.67 -4.48
C ALA A 35 5.25 14.18 -4.10
N VAL A 36 6.43 13.76 -3.63
CA VAL A 36 6.51 12.67 -2.64
C VAL A 36 6.32 13.27 -1.26
N LEU A 37 5.20 12.95 -0.60
CA LEU A 37 5.03 13.28 0.82
C LEU A 37 5.45 12.07 1.64
N PHE A 38 6.58 12.18 2.34
CA PHE A 38 7.06 11.15 3.25
C PHE A 38 6.92 11.64 4.70
N ALA A 39 6.33 10.80 5.55
CA ALA A 39 6.25 11.04 6.98
C ALA A 39 6.55 9.72 7.70
N TYR A 40 7.19 9.78 8.85
CA TYR A 40 7.35 8.60 9.70
C TYR A 40 7.14 8.97 11.16
N ARG A 41 6.81 7.96 11.96
CA ARG A 41 6.62 8.08 13.40
C ARG A 41 7.17 6.85 14.08
N GLU A 42 8.02 7.07 15.07
CA GLU A 42 8.43 6.02 15.99
C GLU A 42 7.33 5.82 17.03
N ILE A 43 6.88 4.57 17.17
CA ILE A 43 5.92 4.18 18.18
C ILE A 43 6.71 3.54 19.33
N PRO A 44 6.77 4.20 20.51
CA PRO A 44 7.46 3.65 21.65
C PRO A 44 6.76 2.39 22.15
N LYS A 45 7.41 1.64 23.04
CA LYS A 45 6.82 0.45 23.66
C LYS A 45 5.60 0.85 24.50
N THR A 46 4.40 0.69 23.94
CA THR A 46 3.13 0.98 24.61
C THR A 46 2.41 -0.28 25.10
N SER A 47 2.91 -1.47 24.73
CA SER A 47 2.34 -2.77 25.10
C SER A 47 3.45 -3.77 25.42
N THR A 48 3.17 -4.73 26.30
CA THR A 48 4.04 -5.89 26.54
C THR A 48 4.05 -6.85 25.35
N ARG A 49 3.03 -6.80 24.49
CA ARG A 49 2.85 -7.70 23.34
C ARG A 49 3.67 -7.29 22.12
N TYR A 50 3.93 -6.00 21.93
CA TYR A 50 4.57 -5.48 20.73
C TYR A 50 5.83 -4.69 21.07
N PRO A 51 6.98 -5.02 20.45
CA PRO A 51 8.17 -4.17 20.55
C PRO A 51 7.90 -2.80 19.90
N PRO A 52 8.73 -1.78 20.19
CA PRO A 52 8.71 -0.53 19.44
C PRO A 52 8.78 -0.80 17.93
N PHE A 53 8.09 0.02 17.14
CA PHE A 53 8.11 -0.07 15.69
C PHE A 53 8.04 1.31 15.04
N THR A 54 8.58 1.41 13.83
CA THR A 54 8.54 2.63 13.03
C THR A 54 7.45 2.52 11.99
N LEU A 55 6.57 3.51 11.96
CA LEU A 55 5.51 3.61 10.98
C LEU A 55 5.87 4.69 9.96
N ALA A 56 6.08 4.30 8.71
CA ALA A 56 6.38 5.21 7.61
C ALA A 56 5.23 5.27 6.61
N TYR A 57 4.92 6.47 6.15
CA TYR A 57 3.90 6.79 5.17
C TYR A 57 4.54 7.52 4.01
N SER A 58 4.14 7.14 2.81
CA SER A 58 4.57 7.81 1.59
C SER A 58 3.40 7.95 0.64
N LEU A 59 3.22 9.15 0.11
CA LEU A 59 2.31 9.41 -1.01
C LEU A 59 3.16 9.65 -2.25
N PHE A 60 2.84 8.94 -3.33
CA PHE A 60 3.47 9.11 -4.63
C PHE A 60 2.40 9.44 -5.68
N LEU A 61 2.59 10.53 -6.42
CA LEU A 61 1.84 10.78 -7.64
C LEU A 61 2.59 10.11 -8.81
N LEU A 62 1.99 9.06 -9.39
CA LEU A 62 2.65 8.24 -10.41
C LEU A 62 2.23 8.65 -11.82
N PRO A 63 3.15 8.70 -12.80
CA PRO A 63 2.84 9.00 -14.20
C PRO A 63 2.12 7.87 -14.94
N GLY A 64 1.98 6.71 -14.32
CA GLY A 64 1.32 5.54 -14.90
C GLY A 64 1.54 4.29 -14.05
N SER A 65 0.94 3.18 -14.49
CA SER A 65 0.90 1.92 -13.73
C SER A 65 1.83 0.84 -14.33
N SER A 66 2.94 1.26 -14.94
CA SER A 66 3.90 0.30 -15.52
C SER A 66 4.75 -0.38 -14.44
N THR A 67 5.26 -1.58 -14.72
CA THR A 67 6.20 -2.26 -13.81
C THR A 67 7.45 -1.42 -13.55
N GLY A 68 7.93 -0.67 -14.56
CA GLY A 68 9.04 0.26 -14.41
C GLY A 68 8.72 1.40 -13.45
N THR A 69 7.51 1.96 -13.55
CA THR A 69 7.04 3.02 -12.65
C THR A 69 7.02 2.54 -11.20
N TYR A 70 6.35 1.42 -10.92
CA TYR A 70 6.29 0.86 -9.56
C TYR A 70 7.66 0.48 -9.00
N ARG A 71 8.55 -0.06 -9.85
CA ARG A 71 9.91 -0.41 -9.44
C ARG A 71 10.66 0.85 -8.97
N GLY A 72 10.61 1.92 -9.76
CA GLY A 72 11.20 3.21 -9.39
C GLY A 72 10.61 3.75 -8.09
N THR A 73 9.30 3.65 -7.91
CA THR A 73 8.61 4.06 -6.67
C THR A 73 9.10 3.29 -5.44
N PHE A 74 9.16 1.95 -5.52
CA PHE A 74 9.63 1.14 -4.39
C PHE A 74 11.11 1.39 -4.08
N GLN A 75 11.96 1.59 -5.09
CA GLN A 75 13.37 1.93 -4.90
C GLN A 75 13.52 3.29 -4.23
N LEU A 76 12.75 4.29 -4.66
CA LEU A 76 12.75 5.62 -4.08
C LEU A 76 12.27 5.58 -2.63
N PHE A 77 11.16 4.88 -2.35
CA PHE A 77 10.68 4.69 -0.99
C PHE A 77 11.73 4.02 -0.09
N HIS A 78 12.36 2.96 -0.56
CA HIS A 78 13.42 2.27 0.16
C HIS A 78 14.59 3.21 0.49
N SER A 79 14.98 4.04 -0.48
CA SER A 79 16.09 4.99 -0.34
C SER A 79 15.77 6.09 0.67
N ILE A 80 14.57 6.69 0.57
CA ILE A 80 14.10 7.71 1.52
C ILE A 80 14.00 7.12 2.93
N TYR A 81 13.37 5.96 3.07
CA TYR A 81 13.22 5.27 4.36
C TYR A 81 14.59 4.99 5.00
N HIS A 82 15.53 4.46 4.22
CA HIS A 82 16.88 4.17 4.71
C HIS A 82 17.64 5.42 5.14
N GLN A 83 17.62 6.47 4.32
CA GLN A 83 18.27 7.74 4.66
C GLN A 83 17.66 8.40 5.90
N THR A 84 16.35 8.26 6.09
CA THR A 84 15.64 8.93 7.19
C THR A 84 15.74 8.16 8.51
N THR A 85 15.74 6.83 8.47
CA THR A 85 15.66 5.99 9.67
C THR A 85 16.93 5.20 9.97
N GLY A 86 17.84 5.09 9.00
CA GLY A 86 18.99 4.17 9.06
C GLY A 86 18.61 2.69 8.86
N LEU A 87 17.33 2.36 8.71
CA LEU A 87 16.83 1.00 8.59
C LEU A 87 16.67 0.57 7.12
N THR A 88 16.69 -0.73 6.86
CA THR A 88 16.39 -1.30 5.54
C THR A 88 14.98 -1.89 5.58
N LEU A 89 14.24 -1.88 4.46
CA LEU A 89 12.97 -2.58 4.40
C LEU A 89 13.23 -4.10 4.35
N ASP A 90 13.34 -4.72 5.51
CA ASP A 90 13.27 -6.18 5.66
C ASP A 90 11.78 -6.57 5.78
N GLY A 91 11.11 -6.61 4.64
CA GLY A 91 9.69 -6.88 4.58
C GLY A 91 9.42 -8.38 4.69
N LYS A 92 8.75 -8.82 5.77
CA LYS A 92 8.15 -10.17 5.81
C LYS A 92 6.99 -10.29 4.83
N SER A 93 6.15 -9.26 4.79
CA SER A 93 5.00 -9.22 3.88
C SER A 93 4.64 -7.82 3.43
N LEU A 94 4.15 -7.69 2.20
CA LEU A 94 3.66 -6.45 1.61
C LEU A 94 2.23 -6.66 1.09
N HIS A 95 1.31 -5.78 1.49
CA HIS A 95 -0.06 -5.81 0.98
C HIS A 95 -0.18 -4.85 -0.20
N LEU A 96 -0.54 -5.37 -1.37
CA LEU A 96 -0.70 -4.58 -2.60
C LEU A 96 -2.09 -4.80 -3.20
N ASP A 97 -2.51 -3.87 -4.05
CA ASP A 97 -3.60 -4.15 -4.97
C ASP A 97 -3.25 -5.33 -5.90
N PHE A 98 -4.24 -5.86 -6.61
CA PHE A 98 -4.06 -7.03 -7.47
C PHE A 98 -3.39 -6.70 -8.81
N GLU A 99 -2.64 -5.59 -8.88
CA GLU A 99 -1.99 -5.18 -10.10
C GLU A 99 -0.69 -5.96 -10.34
N LYS A 100 -0.65 -6.71 -11.44
CA LYS A 100 0.50 -7.55 -11.80
C LYS A 100 1.81 -6.76 -11.89
N ALA A 101 1.74 -5.52 -12.37
CA ALA A 101 2.91 -4.65 -12.50
C ALA A 101 3.49 -4.28 -11.13
N ALA A 102 2.64 -3.91 -10.16
CA ALA A 102 3.05 -3.61 -8.80
C ALA A 102 3.65 -4.84 -8.10
N HIS A 103 3.01 -6.00 -8.21
CA HIS A 103 3.52 -7.26 -7.67
C HIS A 103 4.90 -7.62 -8.23
N THR A 104 5.08 -7.50 -9.54
CA THR A 104 6.35 -7.83 -10.21
C THR A 104 7.46 -6.88 -9.77
N ALA A 105 7.16 -5.59 -9.68
CA ALA A 105 8.09 -4.58 -9.20
C ALA A 105 8.51 -4.82 -7.74
N ALA A 106 7.56 -5.09 -6.85
CA ALA A 106 7.82 -5.32 -5.43
C ALA A 106 8.77 -6.50 -5.18
N LYS A 107 8.49 -7.65 -5.81
CA LYS A 107 9.36 -8.85 -5.72
C LYS A 107 10.78 -8.60 -6.21
N ALA A 108 10.94 -7.69 -7.17
CA ALA A 108 12.25 -7.39 -7.72
C ALA A 108 13.05 -6.35 -6.91
N VAL A 109 12.37 -5.55 -6.08
CA VAL A 109 13.02 -4.54 -5.21
C VAL A 109 13.27 -5.10 -3.81
N ILE A 110 12.38 -5.95 -3.30
CA ILE A 110 12.47 -6.55 -1.97
C ILE A 110 12.49 -8.08 -2.13
N PRO A 111 13.69 -8.69 -2.33
CA PRO A 111 13.81 -10.13 -2.47
C PRO A 111 13.26 -10.86 -1.24
N GLY A 112 12.52 -11.96 -1.46
CA GLY A 112 11.94 -12.77 -0.37
C GLY A 112 10.64 -12.23 0.24
N ILE A 113 10.12 -11.09 -0.24
CA ILE A 113 8.86 -10.52 0.25
C ILE A 113 7.67 -11.46 0.01
N THR A 114 6.83 -11.67 1.03
CA THR A 114 5.52 -12.31 0.86
C THR A 114 4.50 -11.28 0.41
N LEU A 115 3.99 -11.38 -0.82
CA LEU A 115 2.92 -10.50 -1.28
C LEU A 115 1.56 -11.00 -0.77
N LYS A 116 0.75 -10.07 -0.29
CA LYS A 116 -0.64 -10.30 0.12
C LYS A 116 -1.57 -9.37 -0.64
N GLY A 117 -2.74 -9.87 -1.03
CA GLY A 117 -3.76 -9.03 -1.64
C GLY A 117 -4.34 -8.04 -0.64
N CYS A 118 -4.55 -6.79 -1.06
CA CYS A 118 -5.17 -5.77 -0.23
C CYS A 118 -6.68 -6.01 -0.15
N LEU A 119 -7.15 -6.47 1.01
CA LEU A 119 -8.57 -6.72 1.25
C LEU A 119 -9.43 -5.45 1.06
N LEU A 120 -8.90 -4.28 1.39
CA LEU A 120 -9.62 -3.02 1.19
C LEU A 120 -9.92 -2.78 -0.29
N HIS A 121 -8.90 -2.88 -1.14
CA HIS A 121 -9.06 -2.71 -2.59
C HIS A 121 -9.94 -3.81 -3.20
N LEU A 122 -9.85 -5.05 -2.71
CA LEU A 122 -10.71 -6.14 -3.16
C LEU A 122 -12.19 -5.85 -2.87
N LYS A 123 -12.50 -5.47 -1.62
CA LYS A 123 -13.85 -5.12 -1.18
C LYS A 123 -14.43 -3.94 -1.98
N GLN A 124 -13.61 -2.92 -2.23
CA GLN A 124 -14.00 -1.79 -3.08
C GLN A 124 -14.27 -2.23 -4.54
N SER A 125 -13.47 -3.15 -5.08
CA SER A 125 -13.68 -3.68 -6.42
C SER A 125 -14.98 -4.46 -6.55
N TRP A 126 -15.28 -5.34 -5.59
CA TRP A 126 -16.56 -6.04 -5.53
C TRP A 126 -17.74 -5.09 -5.39
N TRP A 127 -17.62 -4.07 -4.54
CA TRP A 127 -18.69 -3.08 -4.40
C TRP A 127 -18.99 -2.35 -5.73
N ARG A 128 -17.96 -1.90 -6.45
CA ARG A 128 -18.14 -1.30 -7.78
C ARG A 128 -18.79 -2.27 -8.77
N CYS A 129 -18.44 -3.55 -8.70
CA CYS A 129 -19.05 -4.59 -9.51
C CYS A 129 -20.55 -4.71 -9.21
N ILE A 130 -20.91 -4.88 -7.94
CA ILE A 130 -22.31 -4.97 -7.47
C ILE A 130 -23.13 -3.76 -7.95
N GLN A 131 -22.58 -2.56 -7.82
CA GLN A 131 -23.24 -1.35 -8.29
C GLN A 131 -23.43 -1.33 -9.80
N ARG A 132 -22.41 -1.70 -10.57
CA ARG A 132 -22.46 -1.74 -12.04
C ARG A 132 -23.50 -2.72 -12.56
N GLU A 133 -23.66 -3.86 -11.90
CA GLU A 133 -24.67 -4.86 -12.25
C GLU A 133 -26.09 -4.50 -11.75
N GLY A 134 -26.28 -3.31 -11.15
CA GLY A 134 -27.60 -2.87 -10.65
C GLY A 134 -28.03 -3.53 -9.34
N LEU A 135 -27.16 -4.32 -8.70
CA LEU A 135 -27.45 -5.10 -7.49
C LEU A 135 -27.21 -4.30 -6.20
N GLY A 136 -27.00 -2.98 -6.31
CA GLY A 136 -26.69 -2.13 -5.17
C GLY A 136 -27.80 -2.07 -4.12
N GLU A 137 -29.06 -2.08 -4.54
CA GLU A 137 -30.21 -2.09 -3.62
C GLU A 137 -30.45 -3.49 -3.03
N GLU A 138 -30.37 -4.54 -3.84
CA GLU A 138 -30.41 -5.94 -3.36
C GLU A 138 -29.37 -6.18 -2.27
N PHE A 139 -28.13 -5.72 -2.46
CA PHE A 139 -27.07 -5.84 -1.49
C PHE A 139 -27.39 -5.16 -0.15
N LYS A 140 -28.08 -4.01 -0.17
CA LYS A 140 -28.43 -3.25 1.05
C LYS A 140 -29.65 -3.83 1.75
N THR A 141 -30.58 -4.43 1.00
CA THR A 141 -31.78 -5.07 1.55
C THR A 141 -31.38 -6.22 2.50
N PRO A 142 -31.81 -6.20 3.78
CA PRO A 142 -31.41 -7.22 4.76
C PRO A 142 -31.82 -8.64 4.39
N ASP A 143 -33.05 -8.79 3.88
CA ASP A 143 -33.68 -10.09 3.60
C ASP A 143 -33.58 -10.51 2.13
N SER A 144 -32.78 -9.79 1.32
CA SER A 144 -32.52 -10.18 -0.07
C SER A 144 -31.60 -11.40 -0.09
N GLU A 145 -32.08 -12.50 -0.67
CA GLU A 145 -31.29 -13.71 -0.91
C GLU A 145 -30.03 -13.40 -1.73
N ILE A 146 -30.19 -12.63 -2.81
CA ILE A 146 -29.08 -12.15 -3.65
C ILE A 146 -28.13 -11.29 -2.82
N GLY A 147 -28.66 -10.38 -2.00
CA GLY A 147 -27.86 -9.53 -1.14
C GLY A 147 -27.05 -10.31 -0.10
N GLN A 148 -27.65 -11.33 0.52
CA GLN A 148 -26.98 -12.22 1.46
C GLN A 148 -25.88 -13.03 0.76
N PHE A 149 -26.18 -13.63 -0.39
CA PHE A 149 -25.20 -14.32 -1.22
C PHE A 149 -24.01 -13.42 -1.59
N LEU A 150 -24.25 -12.17 -1.99
CA LEU A 150 -23.18 -11.23 -2.31
C LEU A 150 -22.31 -10.88 -1.08
N LYS A 151 -22.92 -10.76 0.11
CA LYS A 151 -22.19 -10.51 1.36
C LYS A 151 -21.28 -11.68 1.73
N THR A 152 -21.69 -12.93 1.49
CA THR A 152 -20.82 -14.09 1.76
C THR A 152 -19.53 -14.04 0.92
N LYS A 153 -19.59 -13.46 -0.29
CA LYS A 153 -18.40 -13.33 -1.15
C LYS A 153 -17.31 -12.45 -0.56
N PHE A 154 -17.65 -11.57 0.38
CA PHE A 154 -16.65 -10.77 1.10
C PHE A 154 -15.81 -11.60 2.09
N GLY A 155 -16.25 -12.82 2.40
CA GLY A 155 -15.54 -13.81 3.21
C GLY A 155 -14.58 -14.71 2.42
N LEU A 156 -14.66 -14.75 1.09
CA LEU A 156 -13.81 -15.61 0.23
C LEU A 156 -12.30 -15.53 0.53
N PRO A 157 -11.69 -14.36 0.81
CA PRO A 157 -10.25 -14.28 1.04
C PRO A 157 -9.77 -14.96 2.32
N PHE A 158 -10.71 -15.44 3.14
CA PHE A 158 -10.44 -16.14 4.39
C PHE A 158 -10.70 -17.64 4.30
N LEU A 159 -11.19 -18.12 3.15
CA LEU A 159 -11.35 -19.54 2.89
C LEU A 159 -10.03 -20.14 2.43
N ASP A 160 -9.85 -21.43 2.71
CA ASP A 160 -8.80 -22.22 2.10
C ASP A 160 -9.10 -22.41 0.61
N ASP A 161 -8.05 -22.56 -0.21
CA ASP A 161 -8.18 -22.62 -1.67
C ASP A 161 -9.11 -23.76 -2.13
N LEU A 162 -9.18 -24.85 -1.34
CA LEU A 162 -10.04 -26.00 -1.59
C LEU A 162 -11.53 -25.71 -1.36
N ASP A 163 -11.83 -24.80 -0.43
CA ASP A 163 -13.21 -24.48 -0.02
C ASP A 163 -13.83 -23.38 -0.89
N VAL A 164 -13.01 -22.67 -1.68
CA VAL A 164 -13.47 -21.57 -2.53
C VAL A 164 -14.51 -22.05 -3.53
N CYS A 165 -14.30 -23.19 -4.20
CA CYS A 165 -15.24 -23.71 -5.19
C CYS A 165 -16.57 -24.11 -4.56
N GLU A 166 -16.55 -24.76 -3.39
CA GLU A 166 -17.74 -25.19 -2.67
C GLU A 166 -18.60 -24.00 -2.22
N SER A 167 -17.98 -22.86 -1.90
CA SER A 167 -18.67 -21.64 -1.49
C SER A 167 -19.60 -21.02 -2.55
N PHE A 168 -19.55 -21.48 -3.81
CA PHE A 168 -20.44 -21.04 -4.89
C PHE A 168 -21.64 -21.96 -5.13
N ASN A 169 -21.67 -23.14 -4.51
CA ASN A 169 -22.70 -24.16 -4.72
C ASN A 169 -23.74 -24.24 -3.59
N ASN A 170 -23.63 -23.36 -2.59
CA ASN A 170 -24.57 -23.24 -1.46
C ASN A 170 -25.54 -22.08 -1.65
#